data_AF-A0A8J4QAZ7-F1
#
_entry.id   AF-A0A8J4QAZ7-F1
#
_cell.length_a   1.000
_cell.length_b   1.000
_cell.length_c   1.000
_cell.angle_alpha   90.00
_cell.angle_beta   90.00
_cell.angle_gamma   90.00
#
_symmetry.space_group_name_H-M   'P 1'
#
loop_
_entity.id
_entity.type
_entity.pdbx_description
1 polymer ?
#
loop_
_entity_poly.entity_id
_entity_poly.type
_entity_poly.pdbx_seq_one_letter_code
_entity_poly.pdbx_strand_id
1 'polypeptide(L)' 'MNLACKYAFRKMLVIGSEPPFKVKLLWLLCGQDIPKFVLDECYDMELYEWKKVDIADEEQKERVSQMIEDYEP' A
#
# COMPACT_ATOMS: atom_id res chain seq x y z
N MET A 1 -6.48 -17.82 -3.57
CA MET A 1 -6.18 -16.45 -4.07
C MET A 1 -7.47 -15.77 -4.47
N ASN A 2 -7.71 -14.57 -3.93
CA ASN A 2 -8.85 -13.66 -4.16
C ASN A 2 -9.95 -13.64 -3.08
N LEU A 3 -9.60 -13.77 -1.79
CA LEU A 3 -10.37 -13.08 -0.75
C LEU A 3 -9.75 -11.71 -0.49
N ALA A 4 -8.44 -11.63 -0.20
CA ALA A 4 -7.74 -10.35 -0.05
C ALA A 4 -8.00 -9.36 -1.21
N CYS A 5 -7.86 -9.78 -2.48
CA CYS A 5 -8.11 -8.91 -3.64
C CYS A 5 -9.57 -8.44 -3.79
N LYS A 6 -10.54 -9.07 -3.11
CA LYS A 6 -11.94 -8.60 -3.08
C LYS A 6 -12.16 -7.48 -2.06
N TYR A 7 -11.31 -7.39 -1.05
CA TYR A 7 -11.42 -6.44 0.06
C TYR A 7 -10.27 -5.42 0.11
N ALA A 8 -9.26 -5.62 -0.73
CA ALA A 8 -8.05 -4.83 -0.77
C ALA A 8 -7.56 -4.65 -2.21
N PHE A 9 -7.17 -3.43 -2.55
CA PHE A 9 -6.38 -3.13 -3.72
C PHE A 9 -4.96 -2.79 -3.28
N ARG A 10 -3.97 -3.37 -3.95
CA ARG A 10 -2.54 -3.16 -3.64
C ARG A 10 -1.85 -2.59 -4.87
N LYS A 11 -1.07 -1.53 -4.66
CA LYS A 11 -0.14 -0.99 -5.66
C LYS A 11 1.28 -1.02 -5.10
N MET A 12 2.20 -1.60 -5.86
CA MET A 12 3.60 -1.70 -5.49
C MET A 12 4.41 -0.75 -6.36
N LEU A 13 5.17 0.13 -5.71
CA LEU A 13 6.07 1.06 -6.37
C LEU A 13 7.50 0.62 -6.07
N VAL A 14 8.26 0.32 -7.11
CA VAL A 14 9.69 0.01 -7.01
C VAL A 14 10.45 1.27 -7.37
N ILE A 15 11.24 1.78 -6.44
CA ILE A 15 11.99 3.03 -6.59
C ILE A 15 13.48 2.69 -6.74
N GLY A 16 14.09 3.25 -7.78
CA GLY A 16 15.50 3.08 -8.12
C GLY A 16 15.70 2.32 -9.43
N SER A 17 16.77 2.64 -10.15
CA SER A 17 17.17 1.97 -11.39
C SER A 17 18.16 0.82 -11.16
N GLU A 18 18.84 0.81 -10.01
CA GLU A 18 19.85 -0.18 -9.65
C GLU A 18 19.59 -0.75 -8.24
N PRO A 19 19.94 -2.02 -7.98
CA PRO A 19 19.75 -2.65 -6.69
C PRO A 19 20.67 -2.06 -5.59
N PRO A 20 20.25 -2.08 -4.32
CA PRO A 20 18.98 -2.58 -3.80
C PRO A 20 17.81 -1.62 -4.05
N PHE A 21 16.70 -2.15 -4.59
CA PHE A 21 15.52 -1.36 -4.89
C PHE A 21 14.74 -1.00 -3.62
N LYS A 22 14.30 0.25 -3.52
CA LYS A 22 13.40 0.68 -2.45
C LYS A 22 11.97 0.42 -2.86
N VAL A 23 11.31 -0.52 -2.19
CA VAL A 23 9.90 -0.83 -2.45
C VAL A 23 9.01 -0.01 -1.52
N LYS A 24 8.01 0.65 -2.09
CA LYS A 24 6.88 1.22 -1.36
C LYS A 24 5.59 0.53 -1.76
N LEU A 25 4.66 0.46 -0.82
CA LEU A 25 3.43 -0.29 -0.99
C LEU A 25 2.24 0.53 -0.53
N LEU A 26 1.27 0.70 -1.42
CA LEU A 26 -0.01 1.34 -1.14
C LEU A 26 -1.10 0.28 -1.08
N TRP A 27 -1.84 0.26 0.01
CA TRP A 27 -3.02 -0.59 0.19
C TRP A 27 -4.25 0.27 0.37
N LEU A 28 -5.26 0.01 -0.43
CA LEU A 28 -6.62 0.54 -0.30
C LEU A 28 -7.48 -0.58 0.23
N LEU A 29 -8.02 -0.41 1.44
CA LEU A 29 -8.80 -1.43 2.14
C LEU A 29 -10.25 -0.99 2.28
N CYS A 30 -11.18 -1.93 2.15
CA CYS A 30 -12.58 -1.70 2.47
C CYS A 30 -12.78 -1.70 3.99
N GLY A 31 -12.62 -0.55 4.64
CA GLY A 31 -12.83 -0.38 6.08
C GLY A 31 -11.80 0.56 6.73
N GLN A 32 -11.90 0.74 8.04
CA GLN A 32 -10.94 1.56 8.80
C GLN A 32 -9.68 0.79 9.23
N ASP A 33 -9.76 -0.55 9.29
CA ASP A 33 -8.70 -1.44 9.76
C ASP A 33 -8.45 -2.57 8.77
N ILE A 34 -7.26 -3.16 8.86
CA ILE A 34 -6.90 -4.34 8.07
C ILE A 34 -7.68 -5.54 8.60
N PRO A 35 -8.54 -6.19 7.80
CA PRO A 35 -9.26 -7.37 8.27
C PRO A 35 -8.29 -8.50 8.62
N LYS A 36 -8.55 -9.23 9.72
CA LYS A 36 -7.67 -10.33 10.19
C LYS A 36 -7.37 -11.37 9.11
N PHE A 37 -8.37 -11.74 8.30
CA PHE A 37 -8.15 -12.70 7.22
C PHE A 37 -7.15 -12.22 6.17
N VAL A 38 -7.01 -10.91 5.96
CA VAL A 38 -5.99 -10.34 5.04
C VAL A 38 -4.60 -10.50 5.65
N LEU A 39 -4.47 -10.32 6.97
CA LEU A 39 -3.22 -10.55 7.70
C LEU A 39 -2.84 -12.04 7.66
N ASP A 40 -3.80 -12.93 7.92
CA ASP A 40 -3.58 -14.38 7.94
C ASP A 40 -3.23 -14.93 6.54
N GLU A 41 -3.77 -14.34 5.46
CA GLU A 41 -3.45 -14.75 4.09
C GLU A 41 -2.11 -14.19 3.58
N CYS A 42 -1.63 -13.04 4.11
CA CYS A 42 -0.44 -12.35 3.61
C CYS A 42 0.68 -12.33 4.67
N TYR A 43 1.42 -13.44 4.77
CA TYR A 43 2.55 -13.60 5.70
C TYR A 43 3.65 -12.53 5.54
N ASP A 44 3.84 -12.01 4.32
CA ASP A 44 4.84 -10.97 4.05
C ASP A 44 4.46 -9.60 4.63
N MET A 45 3.24 -9.44 5.17
CA MET A 45 2.82 -8.16 5.75
C MET A 45 3.72 -7.75 6.91
N GLU A 46 4.23 -8.69 7.71
CA GLU A 46 5.10 -8.38 8.85
C GLU A 46 6.49 -7.83 8.45
N LEU A 47 6.89 -7.97 7.18
CA LEU A 47 8.18 -7.51 6.68
C LEU A 47 8.22 -6.01 6.36
N TYR A 48 7.06 -5.34 6.39
CA TYR A 48 6.93 -3.92 6.02
C TYR A 48 6.45 -3.09 7.21
N GLU A 49 6.90 -1.84 7.26
CA GLU A 49 6.34 -0.85 8.18
C GLU A 49 5.03 -0.29 7.60
N TRP A 50 3.95 -0.40 8.38
CA TRP A 50 2.63 0.07 7.98
C TRP A 50 2.30 1.37 8.68
N LYS A 51 1.86 2.35 7.90
CA LYS A 51 1.31 3.59 8.42
C LYS A 51 -0.03 3.86 7.75
N LYS A 52 -1.07 4.08 8.56
CA LYS A 52 -2.37 4.52 8.07
C LYS A 52 -2.23 5.95 7.53
N VAL A 53 -2.66 6.15 6.30
CA VAL A 53 -2.70 7.46 5.66
C VAL A 53 -3.83 8.26 6.29
N ASP A 54 -3.52 9.45 6.78
CA ASP A 54 -4.52 10.44 7.17
C ASP A 54 -4.93 11.25 5.94
N ILE A 55 -6.21 11.15 5.56
CA ILE A 55 -6.77 11.88 4.42
C ILE A 55 -7.05 13.35 4.74
N ALA A 56 -7.04 13.74 6.01
CA ALA A 56 -7.15 15.14 6.42
C ALA A 56 -5.81 15.89 6.27
N ASP A 57 -4.70 15.15 6.18
CA ASP A 57 -3.37 15.68 5.91
C ASP A 57 -3.17 15.79 4.39
N GLU A 58 -3.15 17.01 3.87
CA GLU A 58 -3.03 17.27 2.42
C GLU A 58 -1.71 16.73 1.85
N GLU A 59 -0.61 16.69 2.61
CA GLU A 59 0.67 16.14 2.11
C GLU A 59 0.58 14.62 1.89
N GLN A 60 -0.07 13.91 2.82
CA GLN A 60 -0.26 12.46 2.72
C GLN A 60 -1.24 12.10 1.59
N LYS A 61 -2.29 12.89 1.45
CA LYS A 61 -3.28 12.76 0.39
C LYS A 61 -2.65 12.98 -1.00
N GLU A 62 -1.83 14.00 -1.17
CA GLU A 62 -1.12 14.26 -2.44
C GLU A 62 -0.17 13.11 -2.79
N ARG A 63 0.61 12.60 -1.82
CA ARG A 63 1.49 11.44 -2.04
C ARG A 63 0.72 10.20 -2.50
N VAL A 64 -0.45 9.94 -1.91
CA VAL A 64 -1.30 8.83 -2.33
C VAL A 64 -1.85 9.06 -3.73
N SER A 65 -2.28 10.28 -4.06
CA SER A 65 -2.74 10.62 -5.42
C SER A 65 -1.65 10.37 -6.46
N GLN A 66 -0.43 10.85 -6.22
CA GLN A 66 0.72 10.62 -7.09
C GLN A 66 1.02 9.13 -7.28
N MET A 67 0.93 8.33 -6.20
CA MET A 67 1.10 6.87 -6.29
C MET A 67 -0.02 6.20 -7.09
N ILE A 68 -1.28 6.66 -6.99
CA ILE A 68 -2.42 6.09 -7.73
C ILE A 68 -2.36 6.45 -9.21
N GLU A 69 -1.98 7.69 -9.53
CA GLU A 69 -1.98 8.26 -10.89
C GLU A 69 -0.75 7.87 -11.72
N ASP A 70 0.15 7.03 -11.18
CA ASP A 70 1.41 6.63 -11.85
C ASP A 70 2.26 7.84 -12.26
N TYR A 71 2.28 8.87 -11.42
CA TYR A 71 3.16 10.01 -11.66
C TYR A 71 4.61 9.52 -11.57
N GLU A 72 5.34 9.55 -12.69
CA GLU A 72 6.76 9.19 -12.69
C GLU A 72 7.53 10.18 -11.81
N PRO A 73 8.38 9.67 -10.88
CA PRO A 73 9.13 10.49 -9.93
C PRO A 73 10.25 11.34 -10.58
#